data_AF-A0A0L6V628-F1
#
_entry.id   AF-A0A0L6V628-F1
#
_cell.length_a   1.000
_cell.length_b   1.000
_cell.length_c   1.000
_cell.angle_alpha   90.00
_cell.angle_beta   90.00
_cell.angle_gamma   90.00
#
_symmetry.space_group_name_H-M   'P 1'
#
loop_
_entity.id
_entity.type
_entity.pdbx_description
1 polymer ?
#
loop_
_entity_poly.entity_id
_entity_poly.type
_entity_poly.pdbx_seq_one_letter_code
_entity_poly.pdbx_strand_id
1 'polypeptide(L)'
;MVAYEGKHFYIFEPVALCTTNEEIVVPIYFYKYKEKLFAKCITPRYAPMIGTKEVSGEFEVHIPGNINFNSKDLIEVPVLLFGTIYS
;
A
#
# COMPACT_ATOMS: atom_id res chain seq x y z
N MET A 1 -6.33 -11.11 -0.21
CA MET A 1 -7.07 -10.48 -1.31
C MET A 1 -8.42 -10.02 -0.79
N VAL A 2 -8.85 -8.81 -1.14
CA VAL A 2 -10.20 -8.32 -0.90
C VAL A 2 -10.77 -7.76 -2.20
N ALA A 3 -12.03 -8.12 -2.50
CA ALA A 3 -12.76 -7.58 -3.65
C ALA A 3 -13.56 -6.34 -3.25
N TYR A 4 -13.46 -5.28 -4.05
CA TYR A 4 -14.24 -4.05 -3.87
C TYR A 4 -14.51 -3.43 -5.25
N GLU A 5 -15.78 -3.15 -5.56
CA GLU A 5 -16.23 -2.57 -6.84
C GLU A 5 -15.66 -3.26 -8.10
N GLY A 6 -15.61 -4.60 -8.09
CA GLY A 6 -15.12 -5.40 -9.22
C GLY A 6 -13.60 -5.42 -9.38
N LYS A 7 -12.84 -4.82 -8.45
CA LYS A 7 -11.38 -4.88 -8.37
C LYS A 7 -10.91 -5.78 -7.24
N HIS A 8 -9.71 -6.31 -7.36
CA HIS A 8 -9.06 -7.14 -6.34
C HIS A 8 -7.83 -6.43 -5.79
N PHE A 9 -7.77 -6.28 -4.47
CA PHE A 9 -6.61 -5.70 -3.79
C PHE A 9 -5.92 -6.74 -2.92
N TYR A 10 -4.59 -6.79 -2.98
CA TYR A 10 -3.77 -7.73 -2.22
C TYR A 10 -2.97 -7.00 -1.15
N ILE A 11 -2.60 -7.74 -0.12
CA ILE A 11 -1.61 -7.26 0.85
C ILE A 11 -0.23 -7.32 0.21
N PHE A 12 0.69 -6.45 0.63
CA PHE A 12 2.04 -6.34 0.08
C PHE A 12 2.13 -5.90 -1.40
N GLU A 13 1.02 -5.45 -2.00
CA GLU A 13 1.01 -4.83 -3.33
C GLU A 13 0.79 -3.31 -3.23
N PRO A 14 1.54 -2.48 -3.96
CA PRO A 14 1.31 -1.04 -3.99
C PRO A 14 -0.06 -0.67 -4.55
N VAL A 15 -0.72 0.31 -3.93
CA VAL A 15 -1.97 0.88 -4.39
C VAL A 15 -1.85 2.41 -4.37
N ALA A 16 -2.20 3.04 -5.48
CA ALA A 16 -2.35 4.49 -5.55
C ALA A 16 -3.69 4.91 -4.94
N LEU A 17 -3.68 5.93 -4.09
CA LEU A 17 -4.91 6.50 -3.52
C LEU A 17 -5.52 7.52 -4.48
N CYS A 18 -6.84 7.52 -4.59
CA CYS A 18 -7.61 8.55 -5.29
C CYS A 18 -7.69 9.85 -4.46
N THR A 19 -6.54 10.43 -4.10
CA THR A 19 -6.41 11.71 -3.41
C THR A 19 -5.77 12.75 -4.32
N THR A 20 -5.73 14.02 -3.91
CA THR A 20 -5.13 15.10 -4.71
C THR A 20 -3.65 14.92 -5.01
N ASN A 21 -2.97 14.07 -4.23
CA ASN A 21 -1.52 13.89 -4.29
C ASN A 21 -1.11 12.49 -4.82
N GLU A 22 -2.08 11.65 -5.23
CA GLU A 22 -1.85 10.30 -5.76
C GLU A 22 -0.86 9.46 -4.92
N GLU A 23 -1.04 9.49 -3.60
CA GLU A 23 -0.12 8.82 -2.67
C GLU A 23 -0.13 7.30 -2.88
N ILE A 24 1.07 6.70 -2.93
CA ILE A 24 1.22 5.24 -3.00
C ILE A 24 1.35 4.68 -1.60
N VAL A 25 0.54 3.67 -1.30
CA VAL A 25 0.56 2.93 -0.03
C VAL A 25 0.59 1.44 -0.29
N VAL A 26 1.02 0.66 0.70
CA VAL A 26 0.97 -0.82 0.62
C VAL A 26 0.04 -1.36 1.71
N PRO A 27 -1.05 -2.07 1.36
CA PRO A 27 -1.94 -2.67 2.35
C PRO A 27 -1.23 -3.80 3.10
N ILE A 28 -1.35 -3.81 4.43
CA ILE A 28 -0.83 -4.85 5.32
C ILE A 28 -1.97 -5.68 5.94
N TYR A 29 -3.09 -5.02 6.24
CA TYR A 29 -4.30 -5.68 6.74
C TYR A 29 -5.53 -5.11 6.06
N PHE A 30 -6.55 -5.94 5.93
CA PHE A 30 -7.91 -5.53 5.58
C PHE A 30 -8.86 -5.92 6.70
N TYR A 31 -9.85 -5.07 6.98
CA TYR A 31 -10.87 -5.36 7.97
C TYR A 31 -12.16 -4.59 7.67
N LYS A 32 -13.26 -5.07 8.26
CA LYS A 32 -14.57 -4.43 8.15
C LYS A 32 -14.94 -3.81 9.50
N TYR A 33 -15.40 -2.57 9.49
CA TYR A 33 -15.92 -1.89 10.67
C TYR A 33 -17.17 -1.10 10.31
N LYS A 34 -18.28 -1.34 11.03
CA LYS A 34 -19.60 -0.74 10.74
C LYS A 34 -19.97 -0.83 9.26
N GLU A 35 -19.89 -2.04 8.71
CA GLU A 35 -20.17 -2.36 7.31
C GLU A 35 -19.27 -1.71 6.25
N LYS A 36 -18.29 -0.91 6.65
CA LYS A 36 -17.30 -0.28 5.74
C LYS A 36 -16.00 -1.07 5.73
N LEU A 37 -15.39 -1.15 4.56
CA LEU A 37 -14.12 -1.84 4.35
C LEU A 37 -12.96 -0.86 4.47
N PHE A 38 -11.97 -1.24 5.26
CA PHE A 38 -10.76 -0.47 5.53
C PHE A 38 -9.52 -1.33 5.32
N ALA A 39 -8.41 -0.66 5.06
CA ALA A 39 -7.10 -1.23 5.08
C ALA A 39 -6.22 -0.52 6.12
N LYS A 40 -5.35 -1.28 6.77
CA LYS A 40 -4.17 -0.71 7.43
C LYS A 40 -3.04 -0.76 6.42
N CYS A 41 -2.53 0.41 6.02
CA CYS A 41 -1.51 0.54 5.00
C CYS A 41 -0.22 1.11 5.60
N ILE A 42 0.91 0.82 4.97
CA ILE A 42 2.18 1.48 5.24
C ILE A 42 2.56 2.36 4.05
N THR A 43 3.15 3.52 4.33
CA THR A 43 3.83 4.30 3.31
C THR A 43 5.18 3.66 3.03
N PRO A 44 5.41 3.14 1.81
CA PRO A 44 6.67 2.49 1.47
C PRO A 44 7.84 3.46 1.60
N ARG A 45 8.98 2.94 2.08
CA ARG A 45 10.25 3.67 2.02
C ARG A 45 10.96 3.31 0.72
N TYR A 46 11.38 4.33 0.00
CA TYR A 46 12.14 4.20 -1.24
C TYR A 46 13.62 4.37 -0.94
N ALA A 47 14.44 3.42 -1.38
CA ALA A 47 15.89 3.53 -1.34
C ALA A 47 16.47 3.33 -2.74
N PRO A 48 17.55 4.05 -3.13
CA PRO A 48 18.27 3.71 -4.34
C PRO A 48 18.87 2.29 -4.20
N MET A 49 18.83 1.49 -5.26
CA MET A 49 19.52 0.20 -5.25
C MET A 49 21.03 0.41 -5.08
N ILE A 50 21.60 -0.13 -4.00
CA ILE A 50 23.03 -0.03 -3.71
C ILE A 50 23.73 -1.25 -4.32
N GLY A 51 24.57 -1.05 -5.34
CA GLY A 51 25.46 -2.09 -5.89
C GLY A 51 25.25 -2.45 -7.36
N THR A 52 24.25 -1.89 -8.04
CA THR A 52 24.10 -1.99 -9.49
C THR A 52 24.74 -0.76 -10.16
N LYS A 53 25.52 -0.99 -11.22
CA LYS A 53 26.12 0.10 -12.00
C LYS A 53 25.00 0.92 -12.64
N GLU A 54 24.73 2.10 -12.07
CA GLU A 54 24.01 3.24 -12.64
C GLU A 54 23.00 2.90 -13.74
N VAL A 55 21.91 2.22 -13.38
CA VAL A 55 20.66 2.32 -14.14
C VAL A 55 19.81 3.34 -13.40
N SER A 56 19.84 4.59 -13.89
CA SER A 56 19.03 5.67 -13.36
C SER A 56 17.55 5.28 -13.39
N GLY A 57 16.93 5.12 -12.21
CA GLY A 57 15.49 4.83 -12.08
C GLY A 57 15.14 3.56 -11.28
N GLU A 58 16.11 2.71 -10.95
CA GLU A 58 15.87 1.54 -10.07
C GLU A 58 15.82 1.96 -8.60
N PHE A 59 14.74 1.59 -7.90
CA PHE A 59 14.58 1.81 -6.46
C PHE A 59 14.03 0.55 -5.79
N GLU A 60 14.35 0.40 -4.51
CA GLU A 60 13.80 -0.65 -3.64
C GLU A 60 12.65 -0.09 -2.81
N VAL A 61 11.62 -0.92 -2.64
CA VAL A 61 10.52 -0.68 -1.72
C VAL A 61 10.71 -1.54 -0.48
N HIS A 62 10.97 -0.91 0.66
CA HIS A 62 11.13 -1.63 1.91
C HIS A 62 9.83 -1.67 2.71
N ILE A 63 9.36 -2.89 2.99
CA ILE A 63 8.23 -3.17 3.87
C ILE A 63 8.70 -4.05 5.03
N PRO A 64 8.56 -3.61 6.29
CA PRO A 64 8.92 -4.42 7.45
C PRO A 64 8.08 -5.71 7.53
N GLY A 65 8.73 -6.86 7.73
CA GLY A 65 8.06 -8.18 7.68
C GLY A 65 7.19 -8.51 8.90
N ASN A 66 7.38 -7.86 10.05
CA ASN A 66 6.61 -8.14 11.28
C ASN A 66 6.01 -6.84 11.85
N ILE A 67 4.98 -6.32 11.18
CA ILE A 67 4.25 -5.13 11.63
C ILE A 67 2.97 -5.57 12.33
N ASN A 68 2.73 -5.09 13.55
CA ASN A 68 1.48 -5.34 14.26
C ASN A 68 0.33 -4.50 13.70
N PHE A 69 -0.91 -5.03 13.73
CA PHE A 69 -2.13 -4.31 13.31
C PHE A 69 -2.30 -2.92 13.94
N ASN A 70 -1.87 -2.75 15.20
CA ASN A 70 -1.94 -1.48 15.94
C ASN A 70 -0.64 -0.66 15.88
N SER A 71 0.28 -0.99 14.96
CA SER A 71 1.49 -0.21 14.78
C SER A 71 1.16 1.24 14.41
N LYS A 72 1.92 2.18 14.97
CA LYS A 72 1.80 3.61 14.66
C LYS A 72 2.27 3.95 13.24
N ASP A 73 3.05 3.06 12.64
CA ASP A 73 3.53 3.20 11.26
C ASP A 73 2.45 2.83 10.23
N LEU A 74 1.32 2.25 10.69
CA LEU A 74 0.19 1.94 9.84
C LEU A 74 -0.82 3.08 9.86
N ILE A 75 -1.18 3.54 8.67
CA ILE A 75 -2.28 4.46 8.46
C ILE A 75 -3.55 3.69 8.11
N GLU A 76 -4.68 4.21 8.53
CA GLU A 76 -5.99 3.64 8.21
C GLU A 76 -6.54 4.30 6.96
N VAL A 77 -6.85 3.49 5.96
CA VAL A 77 -7.35 3.97 4.66
C VAL A 77 -8.66 3.24 4.32
N PRO A 78 -9.77 3.97 4.10
CA PRO A 78 -10.97 3.38 3.53
C PRO A 78 -10.67 2.77 2.15
N VAL A 79 -11.08 1.53 1.88
CA VAL A 79 -10.81 0.87 0.59
C VAL A 79 -11.49 1.58 -0.59
N LEU A 80 -12.54 2.36 -0.34
CA LEU A 80 -13.16 3.23 -1.35
C LEU A 80 -12.19 4.28 -1.93
N LEU A 81 -11.10 4.60 -1.22
CA LEU A 81 -10.05 5.52 -1.70
C LEU A 81 -8.98 4.81 -2.53
N PHE A 82 -9.04 3.48 -2.67
CA PHE A 82 -8.08 2.73 -3.48
C PHE A 82 -8.38 2.95 -4.96
N GLY A 83 -7.37 3.45 -5.68
CA GLY A 83 -7.45 3.82 -7.08
C GLY A 83 -7.05 2.70 -8.03
N THR A 84 -6.24 3.05 -9.03
CA THR A 84 -5.80 2.15 -10.09
C THR A 84 -4.76 1.17 -9.54
N ILE A 85 -4.96 -0.11 -9.86
CA ILE A 85 -3.91 -1.13 -9.80
C ILE A 85 -3.19 -0.97 -11.14
N TYR A 86 -1.87 -0.70 -11.15
CA TYR A 86 -1.13 -0.66 -12.41
C TYR A 86 -1.36 -2.02 -13.12
N SER A 87 -2.00 -1.98 -14.29
CA SER A 87 -2.24 -3.14 -15.16
C SER A 87 -1.14 -3.22 -16.21
#